data_AF-A0A925V900-F1
#
_entry.id   AF-A0A925V900-F1
#
_cell.length_a   1.000
_cell.length_b   1.000
_cell.length_c   1.000
_cell.angle_alpha   90.00
_cell.angle_beta   90.00
_cell.angle_gamma   90.00
#
_symmetry.space_group_name_H-M   'P 1'
#
loop_
_entity.id
_entity.type
_entity.pdbx_description
1 polymer ?
#
loop_
_entity_poly.entity_id
_entity_poly.type
_entity_poly.pdbx_seq_one_letter_code
_entity_poly.pdbx_strand_id
1 'polypeptide(L)'
;MRPVRQRLRALVLCVAVQGVGCFDPEEVTSGGADTTGDGSSSDSIDPTLDSTSPTASSTVDPTDATETVDESSSSGTPPECVEDDDCAEQAGECEVASCPENTCVIEPREAGASCGDAADTECDGADSCDGKGACVVNIAQDGAPCTDCPLGLCGCAAGVCGDCTPAPSNNFITARSILAWELTGGWALYREAPQSESGPAIRFAGQVLGTDGNRSQPYPGGELETSYARSGPTLLPATLELLSWHVDEGGVGEFDRKSISISIDDGLTWQLVADCSLIPGLPFCPGVTDRAADAWDAVAIPVPIELQGMIGRIELGYSTGDDCCQGERGWYVDVTNFGSECSCTGDEACALGSGECGEAVCGAVGECELEAVAAGMACGDDESGQCTAADSCDGVGYCDAYDQPTGLTSCTDCPSGAGACQSCQQGACNDCATLVDPVGFDNGAALAGWVSESPGGTGNDWRLYSEAPPNANAGSLPIVFASTVFGTDGNRVAPYDVLVAPFNRQVEASQTTTAIDTIPASITFDSWHVDEGNNVDTKTIQVSVDDGATWNVLVDCNNGGDQALYPFCVSRLDERPADAWDAISVDTGGFAGQIGRLRFTYSTGDDCCGSERGWYLDNLSFASYCLDPLFP
;
A
#
# COMPACT_ATOMS: atom_id res chain seq x y z
N MET A 1 11.63 72.02 -14.32
CA MET A 1 12.77 72.08 -15.27
C MET A 1 12.92 70.71 -15.91
N ARG A 2 12.96 70.65 -17.25
CA ARG A 2 13.26 69.49 -18.14
C ARG A 2 14.80 69.30 -18.24
N PRO A 3 15.37 68.13 -18.62
CA PRO A 3 15.22 67.42 -19.93
C PRO A 3 14.94 65.90 -19.79
N VAL A 4 14.21 65.16 -20.66
CA VAL A 4 14.25 64.80 -22.10
C VAL A 4 15.24 63.67 -22.49
N ARG A 5 14.67 62.46 -22.63
CA ARG A 5 14.82 61.34 -23.61
C ARG A 5 16.19 60.70 -23.92
N GLN A 6 16.22 59.36 -23.89
CA GLN A 6 16.44 58.53 -25.10
C GLN A 6 15.90 57.08 -24.92
N ARG A 7 15.34 56.54 -26.01
CA ARG A 7 14.82 55.17 -26.17
C ARG A 7 15.92 54.28 -26.76
N LEU A 8 16.02 53.02 -26.35
CA LEU A 8 16.62 51.97 -27.18
C LEU A 8 15.70 50.74 -27.25
N ARG A 9 15.59 50.22 -28.47
CA ARG A 9 14.80 49.07 -28.92
C ARG A 9 15.60 47.79 -28.69
N ALA A 10 14.97 46.73 -28.18
CA ALA A 10 15.51 45.38 -28.26
C ALA A 10 14.88 44.64 -29.45
N LEU A 11 15.74 43.88 -30.12
CA LEU A 11 15.64 43.34 -31.45
C LEU A 11 15.02 41.93 -31.39
N VAL A 12 13.95 41.68 -32.14
CA VAL A 12 13.42 40.33 -32.41
C VAL A 12 14.28 39.70 -33.50
N LEU A 13 14.90 38.56 -33.21
CA LEU A 13 15.64 37.76 -34.18
C LEU A 13 14.76 36.57 -34.61
N CYS A 14 14.08 36.71 -35.74
CA CYS A 14 13.50 35.58 -36.46
C CYS A 14 14.59 34.97 -37.35
N VAL A 15 14.93 33.70 -37.12
CA VAL A 15 15.68 32.89 -38.09
C VAL A 15 14.67 32.12 -38.92
N ALA A 16 14.51 32.53 -40.17
CA ALA A 16 13.86 31.75 -41.21
C ALA A 16 14.96 31.05 -42.02
N VAL A 17 14.85 29.73 -42.20
CA VAL A 17 15.53 29.00 -43.27
C VAL A 17 14.46 28.22 -44.03
N GLN A 18 14.18 28.67 -45.25
CA GLN A 18 13.52 27.88 -46.28
C GLN A 18 14.58 27.19 -47.14
N GLY A 19 14.29 25.99 -47.64
CA GLY A 19 15.02 25.49 -48.81
C GLY A 19 14.94 24.00 -49.13
N VAL A 20 13.81 23.56 -49.70
CA VAL A 20 13.62 22.62 -50.83
C VAL A 20 14.46 21.32 -50.89
N GLY A 21 13.77 20.18 -51.05
CA GLY A 21 14.35 18.99 -51.67
C GLY A 21 13.45 17.76 -51.65
N CYS A 22 12.54 17.63 -52.62
CA CYS A 22 11.95 16.35 -52.97
C CYS A 22 13.03 15.44 -53.57
N PHE A 23 13.17 14.21 -53.09
CA PHE A 23 13.77 13.12 -53.85
C PHE A 23 13.12 11.79 -53.47
N ASP A 24 12.42 11.25 -54.47
CA ASP A 24 12.10 9.84 -54.67
C ASP A 24 13.41 9.07 -54.97
N PRO A 25 13.52 7.79 -54.59
CA PRO A 25 13.77 6.85 -55.68
C PRO A 25 13.01 5.52 -55.60
N GLU A 26 12.43 5.22 -56.75
CA GLU A 26 12.06 3.94 -57.35
C GLU A 26 12.96 2.72 -57.05
N GLU A 27 12.27 1.58 -56.96
CA GLU A 27 12.54 0.28 -57.57
C GLU A 27 14.00 -0.19 -57.80
N VAL A 28 14.36 -1.29 -57.14
CA VAL A 28 15.21 -2.32 -57.73
C VAL A 28 14.62 -3.70 -57.47
N THR A 29 14.18 -4.33 -58.55
CA THR A 29 13.92 -5.77 -58.67
C THR A 29 15.22 -6.59 -58.78
N SER A 30 15.18 -7.84 -58.28
CA SER A 30 15.71 -9.09 -58.88
C SER A 30 16.76 -9.91 -58.11
N GLY A 31 16.46 -11.22 -58.00
CA GLY A 31 17.37 -12.36 -57.79
C GLY A 31 17.46 -12.85 -56.34
N GLY A 32 17.06 -14.06 -55.93
CA GLY A 32 16.88 -15.33 -56.64
C GLY A 32 17.73 -16.42 -55.95
N ALA A 33 17.10 -17.29 -55.16
CA ALA A 33 17.51 -18.66 -54.77
C ALA A 33 16.45 -19.12 -53.74
N ASP A 34 15.42 -19.91 -54.07
CA ASP A 34 15.43 -21.33 -54.45
C ASP A 34 16.19 -22.25 -53.48
N THR A 35 15.47 -22.81 -52.50
CA THR A 35 15.51 -24.26 -52.19
C THR A 35 14.17 -24.71 -51.60
N THR A 36 13.38 -25.35 -52.45
CA THR A 36 12.49 -26.50 -52.24
C THR A 36 12.39 -27.13 -50.84
N GLY A 37 11.14 -27.36 -50.40
CA GLY A 37 10.78 -28.22 -49.26
C GLY A 37 9.29 -28.52 -49.27
N ASP A 38 8.88 -29.34 -50.25
CA ASP A 38 7.53 -29.80 -50.57
C ASP A 38 6.96 -30.76 -49.49
N GLY A 39 5.64 -30.77 -49.33
CA GLY A 39 4.95 -31.63 -48.36
C GLY A 39 3.43 -31.45 -48.36
N SER A 40 2.79 -31.74 -49.49
CA SER A 40 1.33 -31.70 -49.64
C SER A 40 0.59 -32.90 -49.04
N SER A 41 -0.69 -32.61 -48.76
CA SER A 41 -1.90 -33.39 -49.09
C SER A 41 -2.18 -34.74 -48.41
N SER A 42 -3.38 -34.84 -47.84
CA SER A 42 -4.48 -35.70 -48.34
C SER A 42 -5.63 -35.66 -47.31
N ASP A 43 -6.77 -35.06 -47.62
CA ASP A 43 -7.98 -35.71 -48.15
C ASP A 43 -8.92 -36.32 -47.08
N SER A 44 -10.02 -35.59 -46.87
CA SER A 44 -11.42 -36.02 -47.04
C SER A 44 -11.77 -37.51 -46.91
N ILE A 45 -12.58 -37.86 -45.90
CA ILE A 45 -13.61 -38.92 -45.98
C ILE A 45 -14.82 -38.55 -45.10
N ASP A 46 -15.94 -38.32 -45.78
CA ASP A 46 -17.34 -38.50 -45.35
C ASP A 46 -17.65 -40.01 -45.21
N PRO A 47 -18.45 -40.44 -44.22
CA PRO A 47 -19.64 -41.16 -44.67
C PRO A 47 -20.93 -40.87 -43.87
N THR A 48 -21.97 -40.77 -44.67
CA THR A 48 -23.41 -40.78 -44.42
C THR A 48 -23.99 -41.98 -43.67
N LEU A 49 -25.13 -41.70 -42.99
CA LEU A 49 -26.34 -42.53 -42.77
C LEU A 49 -26.27 -43.73 -41.80
N ASP A 50 -27.05 -43.68 -40.72
CA ASP A 50 -28.23 -44.56 -40.55
C ASP A 50 -29.22 -44.02 -39.50
N SER A 51 -30.50 -44.30 -39.74
CA SER A 51 -31.66 -43.94 -38.95
C SER A 51 -31.88 -44.88 -37.76
N THR A 52 -32.45 -44.38 -36.67
CA THR A 52 -33.61 -45.00 -36.01
C THR A 52 -34.22 -44.03 -34.99
N SER A 53 -35.46 -43.60 -35.25
CA SER A 53 -36.48 -43.29 -34.24
C SER A 53 -36.75 -44.55 -33.39
N PRO A 54 -37.27 -44.49 -32.14
CA PRO A 54 -38.56 -43.86 -31.89
C PRO A 54 -38.79 -43.23 -30.50
N THR A 55 -39.98 -42.63 -30.42
CA THR A 55 -40.90 -42.52 -29.26
C THR A 55 -40.89 -41.20 -28.50
N ALA A 56 -41.91 -40.42 -28.86
CA ALA A 56 -42.41 -39.26 -28.17
C ALA A 56 -42.69 -39.52 -26.67
N SER A 57 -42.29 -38.56 -25.84
CA SER A 57 -42.96 -38.26 -24.59
C SER A 57 -43.01 -36.75 -24.46
N SER A 58 -44.23 -36.21 -24.54
CA SER A 58 -44.54 -34.81 -24.36
C SER A 58 -44.32 -34.40 -22.91
N THR A 59 -43.44 -33.45 -22.67
CA THR A 59 -43.48 -32.59 -21.49
C THR A 59 -43.58 -31.16 -21.98
N VAL A 60 -44.61 -30.49 -21.48
CA VAL A 60 -45.03 -29.14 -21.83
C VAL A 60 -43.99 -28.16 -21.31
N ASP A 61 -43.43 -27.37 -22.22
CA ASP A 61 -42.59 -26.21 -21.96
C ASP A 61 -43.50 -24.95 -22.01
N PRO A 62 -43.49 -24.07 -20.99
CA PRO A 62 -44.29 -22.85 -21.01
C PRO A 62 -43.49 -21.73 -21.70
N THR A 63 -43.53 -21.68 -23.03
CA THR A 63 -43.14 -20.48 -23.76
C THR A 63 -44.20 -19.40 -23.60
N ASP A 64 -43.79 -18.34 -22.91
CA ASP A 64 -43.56 -17.05 -23.55
C ASP A 64 -44.77 -16.46 -24.31
N ALA A 65 -45.50 -15.60 -23.61
CA ALA A 65 -46.48 -14.70 -24.20
C ALA A 65 -45.75 -13.49 -24.77
N THR A 66 -45.17 -13.65 -25.96
CA THR A 66 -44.79 -12.52 -26.80
C THR A 66 -46.07 -11.93 -27.39
N GLU A 67 -46.66 -10.96 -26.68
CA GLU A 67 -47.62 -10.04 -27.29
C GLU A 67 -46.89 -9.21 -28.35
N THR A 68 -47.18 -9.50 -29.61
CA THR A 68 -46.87 -8.60 -30.71
C THR A 68 -47.69 -7.34 -30.53
N VAL A 69 -47.08 -6.30 -29.96
CA VAL A 69 -47.62 -4.94 -30.01
C VAL A 69 -47.58 -4.51 -31.48
N ASP A 70 -48.77 -4.40 -32.06
CA ASP A 70 -49.00 -3.80 -33.37
C ASP A 70 -48.46 -2.36 -33.35
N GLU A 71 -47.38 -2.08 -34.09
CA GLU A 71 -47.01 -0.72 -34.50
C GLU A 71 -48.07 -0.17 -35.48
N SER A 72 -49.25 0.12 -34.95
CA SER A 72 -50.23 0.97 -35.58
C SER A 72 -49.72 2.40 -35.53
N SER A 73 -48.98 2.79 -36.56
CA SER A 73 -48.72 4.18 -36.95
C SER A 73 -50.04 4.87 -37.35
N SER A 74 -50.89 5.11 -36.36
CA SER A 74 -52.09 5.93 -36.45
C SER A 74 -51.65 7.38 -36.45
N SER A 75 -51.65 8.01 -37.63
CA SER A 75 -51.50 9.46 -37.82
C SER A 75 -52.74 10.23 -37.31
N GLY A 76 -53.26 9.85 -36.14
CA GLY A 76 -54.35 10.54 -35.48
C GLY A 76 -53.92 11.96 -35.17
N THR A 77 -54.76 12.94 -35.50
CA THR A 77 -54.61 14.32 -35.05
C THR A 77 -54.31 14.31 -33.55
N PRO A 78 -53.28 15.03 -33.08
CA PRO A 78 -52.96 15.09 -31.65
C PRO A 78 -54.22 15.39 -30.83
N PRO A 79 -54.43 14.71 -29.70
CA PRO A 79 -55.57 15.01 -28.84
C PRO A 79 -55.53 16.49 -28.43
N GLU A 80 -56.67 17.16 -28.59
CA GLU A 80 -56.82 18.54 -28.11
C GLU A 80 -56.79 18.54 -26.58
N CYS A 81 -56.05 19.49 -26.00
CA CYS A 81 -55.92 19.68 -24.56
C CYS A 81 -56.30 21.12 -24.17
N VAL A 82 -56.62 21.32 -22.89
CA VAL A 82 -56.94 22.63 -22.29
C VAL A 82 -55.92 23.02 -21.23
N GLU A 83 -55.39 22.04 -20.51
CA GLU A 83 -54.35 22.18 -19.49
C GLU A 83 -53.32 21.04 -19.58
N ASP A 84 -52.13 21.22 -18.99
CA ASP A 84 -51.03 20.24 -19.09
C ASP A 84 -51.44 18.85 -18.55
N ASP A 85 -52.30 18.82 -17.53
CA ASP A 85 -52.84 17.59 -16.93
C ASP A 85 -53.65 16.73 -17.94
N ASP A 86 -54.24 17.33 -18.98
CA ASP A 86 -54.96 16.61 -20.04
C ASP A 86 -54.01 15.73 -20.89
N CYS A 87 -52.72 16.05 -20.87
CA CYS A 87 -51.68 15.35 -21.62
C CYS A 87 -50.88 14.37 -20.75
N ALA A 88 -51.11 14.32 -19.43
CA ALA A 88 -50.31 13.53 -18.49
C ALA A 88 -50.33 12.03 -18.79
N GLU A 89 -51.44 11.49 -19.28
CA GLU A 89 -51.56 10.05 -19.64
C GLU A 89 -50.73 9.67 -20.88
N GLN A 90 -50.21 10.65 -21.63
CA GLN A 90 -49.40 10.43 -22.84
C GLN A 90 -47.89 10.50 -22.57
N ALA A 91 -47.46 11.01 -21.41
CA ALA A 91 -46.05 11.05 -21.03
C ALA A 91 -45.68 9.85 -20.15
N GLY A 92 -44.57 9.19 -20.50
CA GLY A 92 -43.90 8.25 -19.60
C GLY A 92 -43.18 8.96 -18.45
N GLU A 93 -42.59 8.18 -17.53
CA GLU A 93 -41.88 8.70 -16.34
C GLU A 93 -40.65 9.57 -16.69
N CYS A 94 -40.11 9.39 -17.90
CA CYS A 94 -39.01 10.15 -18.46
C CYS A 94 -39.43 11.19 -19.49
N GLU A 95 -40.70 11.57 -19.48
CA GLU A 95 -41.24 12.58 -20.38
C GLU A 95 -42.04 13.62 -19.57
N VAL A 96 -42.13 14.83 -20.10
CA VAL A 96 -42.98 15.90 -19.59
C VAL A 96 -44.00 16.20 -20.67
N ALA A 97 -45.27 16.05 -20.33
CA ALA A 97 -46.36 16.48 -21.17
C ALA A 97 -46.68 17.95 -20.92
N SER A 98 -46.89 18.71 -21.98
CA SER A 98 -47.38 20.09 -21.92
C SER A 98 -48.46 20.33 -22.98
N CYS A 99 -49.31 21.33 -22.75
CA CYS A 99 -50.40 21.72 -23.65
C CYS A 99 -50.20 23.12 -24.26
N PRO A 100 -49.14 23.35 -25.07
CA PRO A 100 -49.04 24.59 -25.81
C PRO A 100 -50.09 24.62 -26.94
N GLU A 101 -50.84 25.72 -27.02
CA GLU A 101 -51.78 26.00 -28.12
C GLU A 101 -52.81 24.88 -28.38
N ASN A 102 -53.36 24.30 -27.30
CA ASN A 102 -54.37 23.23 -27.32
C ASN A 102 -53.91 21.92 -27.98
N THR A 103 -52.60 21.68 -28.06
CA THR A 103 -52.03 20.45 -28.60
C THR A 103 -51.08 19.83 -27.57
N CYS A 104 -51.26 18.54 -27.28
CA CYS A 104 -50.31 17.85 -26.40
C CYS A 104 -48.93 17.74 -27.07
N VAL A 105 -47.89 18.16 -26.35
CA VAL A 105 -46.49 18.01 -26.72
C VAL A 105 -45.79 17.23 -25.62
N ILE A 106 -45.08 16.17 -26.01
CA ILE A 106 -44.32 15.30 -25.13
C ILE A 106 -42.83 15.58 -25.37
N GLU A 107 -42.12 16.00 -24.32
CA GLU A 107 -40.67 16.25 -24.37
C GLU A 107 -39.94 15.34 -23.39
N PRO A 108 -38.75 14.80 -23.74
CA PRO A 108 -37.93 14.05 -22.81
C PRO A 108 -37.53 14.88 -21.59
N ARG A 109 -37.52 14.26 -20.41
CA ARG A 109 -36.86 14.80 -19.22
C ARG A 109 -35.35 14.82 -19.43
N GLU A 110 -34.65 15.69 -18.70
CA GLU A 110 -33.19 15.77 -18.77
C GLU A 110 -32.52 14.44 -18.36
N ALA A 111 -31.36 14.14 -18.95
CA ALA A 111 -30.60 12.96 -18.61
C ALA A 111 -30.20 12.98 -17.11
N GLY A 112 -30.38 11.86 -16.42
CA GLY A 112 -30.17 11.75 -14.97
C GLY A 112 -31.39 12.11 -14.12
N ALA A 113 -32.51 12.55 -14.69
CA ALA A 113 -33.75 12.73 -13.93
C ALA A 113 -34.25 11.38 -13.38
N SER A 114 -34.68 11.34 -12.12
CA SER A 114 -35.19 10.13 -11.48
C SER A 114 -36.46 9.62 -12.17
N CYS A 115 -36.51 8.31 -12.42
CA CYS A 115 -37.65 7.55 -12.91
C CYS A 115 -37.62 6.17 -12.25
N GLY A 116 -38.54 5.26 -12.58
CA GLY A 116 -38.43 3.84 -12.26
C GLY A 116 -38.31 3.52 -10.77
N ASP A 117 -37.50 2.53 -10.45
CA ASP A 117 -37.17 2.18 -9.07
C ASP A 117 -36.23 3.24 -8.48
N ALA A 118 -36.57 3.69 -7.27
CA ALA A 118 -35.76 4.62 -6.49
C ALA A 118 -34.87 3.90 -5.46
N ALA A 119 -34.83 2.56 -5.51
CA ALA A 119 -33.86 1.77 -4.78
C ALA A 119 -32.46 2.28 -5.10
N ASP A 120 -31.68 2.48 -4.05
CA ASP A 120 -30.29 2.91 -4.13
C ASP A 120 -29.50 2.00 -3.20
N THR A 121 -29.35 0.76 -3.65
CA THR A 121 -28.58 -0.29 -3.00
C THR A 121 -27.28 -0.51 -3.76
N GLU A 122 -26.33 -1.23 -3.17
CA GLU A 122 -25.06 -1.54 -3.84
C GLU A 122 -25.24 -2.31 -5.16
N CYS A 123 -26.34 -3.05 -5.32
CA CYS A 123 -26.61 -3.86 -6.50
C CYS A 123 -27.72 -3.32 -7.42
N ASP A 124 -28.44 -2.29 -6.99
CA ASP A 124 -29.57 -1.70 -7.70
C ASP A 124 -29.59 -0.22 -7.36
N GLY A 125 -28.94 0.58 -8.20
CA GLY A 125 -28.90 2.02 -8.08
C GLY A 125 -30.19 2.64 -8.62
N ALA A 126 -30.44 3.90 -8.26
CA ALA A 126 -31.68 4.55 -8.67
C ALA A 126 -31.76 4.69 -10.21
N ASP A 127 -32.93 4.35 -10.76
CA ASP A 127 -33.19 4.45 -12.19
C ASP A 127 -33.20 5.91 -12.65
N SER A 128 -32.70 6.16 -13.87
CA SER A 128 -32.58 7.51 -14.39
C SER A 128 -32.89 7.63 -15.88
N CYS A 129 -33.38 8.80 -16.29
CA CYS A 129 -33.74 9.07 -17.67
C CYS A 129 -32.49 9.23 -18.55
N ASP A 130 -32.56 8.74 -19.79
CA ASP A 130 -31.46 8.84 -20.77
C ASP A 130 -31.43 10.17 -21.55
N GLY A 131 -32.37 11.08 -21.27
CA GLY A 131 -32.54 12.33 -22.02
C GLY A 131 -33.29 12.18 -23.35
N LYS A 132 -33.76 10.97 -23.69
CA LYS A 132 -34.51 10.65 -24.94
C LYS A 132 -35.90 10.08 -24.66
N GLY A 133 -36.30 10.01 -23.39
CA GLY A 133 -37.64 9.56 -22.96
C GLY A 133 -37.65 8.15 -22.39
N ALA A 134 -36.51 7.45 -22.34
CA ALA A 134 -36.42 6.12 -21.73
C ALA A 134 -35.93 6.22 -20.28
N CYS A 135 -36.59 5.46 -19.40
CA CYS A 135 -36.08 5.20 -18.05
C CYS A 135 -35.08 4.05 -18.13
N VAL A 136 -33.83 4.30 -17.72
CA VAL A 136 -32.74 3.32 -17.74
C VAL A 136 -32.62 2.70 -16.37
N VAL A 137 -32.76 1.37 -16.34
CA VAL A 137 -32.58 0.57 -15.13
C VAL A 137 -31.10 0.58 -14.74
N ASN A 138 -30.80 0.86 -13.47
CA ASN A 138 -29.43 0.99 -12.98
C ASN A 138 -29.01 -0.17 -12.06
N ILE A 139 -29.24 -1.40 -12.54
CA ILE A 139 -28.85 -2.63 -11.86
C ILE A 139 -27.34 -2.89 -12.06
N ALA A 140 -26.63 -3.15 -10.97
CA ALA A 140 -25.24 -3.61 -11.02
C ALA A 140 -25.17 -4.99 -11.67
N GLN A 141 -24.11 -5.24 -12.46
CA GLN A 141 -23.96 -6.53 -13.14
C GLN A 141 -23.78 -7.67 -12.14
N ASP A 142 -24.26 -8.85 -12.54
CA ASP A 142 -24.02 -10.09 -11.83
C ASP A 142 -22.53 -10.34 -11.56
N GLY A 143 -22.18 -10.46 -10.28
CA GLY A 143 -20.81 -10.61 -9.78
C GLY A 143 -20.19 -9.33 -9.21
N ALA A 144 -20.75 -8.14 -9.46
CA ALA A 144 -20.23 -6.89 -8.89
C ALA A 144 -20.13 -6.99 -7.35
N PRO A 145 -19.04 -6.50 -6.72
CA PRO A 145 -18.87 -6.65 -5.28
C PRO A 145 -19.92 -5.85 -4.50
N CYS A 146 -20.37 -6.42 -3.39
CA CYS A 146 -21.27 -5.80 -2.42
C CYS A 146 -20.90 -6.26 -1.00
N THR A 147 -21.57 -5.78 0.05
CA THR A 147 -21.13 -5.94 1.45
C THR A 147 -22.13 -6.68 2.35
N ASP A 148 -23.29 -7.08 1.83
CA ASP A 148 -24.36 -7.72 2.63
C ASP A 148 -24.70 -9.13 2.10
N CYS A 149 -23.91 -10.13 2.49
CA CYS A 149 -24.20 -11.53 2.19
C CYS A 149 -23.88 -12.49 3.36
N PRO A 150 -24.63 -13.59 3.51
CA PRO A 150 -24.46 -14.54 4.61
C PRO A 150 -23.08 -15.21 4.70
N LEU A 151 -22.41 -15.46 3.57
CA LEU A 151 -21.15 -16.21 3.52
C LEU A 151 -19.91 -15.32 3.41
N GLY A 152 -20.06 -13.99 3.42
CA GLY A 152 -18.94 -13.04 3.32
C GLY A 152 -18.23 -13.00 1.96
N LEU A 153 -18.67 -13.80 0.99
CA LEU A 153 -18.28 -13.69 -0.42
C LEU A 153 -19.47 -13.16 -1.21
N CYS A 154 -19.51 -11.85 -1.36
CA CYS A 154 -20.70 -11.14 -1.79
C CYS A 154 -20.57 -10.67 -3.24
N GLY A 155 -21.61 -10.95 -4.02
CA GLY A 155 -21.75 -10.45 -5.37
C GLY A 155 -23.20 -10.07 -5.67
N CYS A 156 -23.38 -9.07 -6.51
CA CYS A 156 -24.68 -8.73 -7.05
C CYS A 156 -25.21 -9.86 -7.92
N ALA A 157 -26.51 -10.12 -7.85
CA ALA A 157 -27.22 -11.01 -8.74
C ALA A 157 -28.63 -10.46 -8.97
N ALA A 158 -28.91 -10.02 -10.21
CA ALA A 158 -30.19 -9.44 -10.60
C ALA A 158 -30.70 -8.32 -9.66
N GLY A 159 -29.83 -7.35 -9.34
CA GLY A 159 -30.20 -6.21 -8.49
C GLY A 159 -30.07 -6.45 -6.99
N VAL A 160 -29.72 -7.66 -6.56
CA VAL A 160 -29.69 -8.02 -5.13
C VAL A 160 -28.30 -8.48 -4.72
N CYS A 161 -27.80 -7.95 -3.60
CA CYS A 161 -26.58 -8.46 -2.99
C CYS A 161 -26.84 -9.83 -2.37
N GLY A 162 -26.00 -10.81 -2.69
CA GLY A 162 -26.12 -12.15 -2.13
C GLY A 162 -24.82 -12.93 -2.21
N ASP A 163 -24.89 -14.18 -1.76
CA ASP A 163 -23.78 -15.12 -1.91
C ASP A 163 -23.56 -15.39 -3.40
N CYS A 164 -22.33 -15.24 -3.87
CA CYS A 164 -21.98 -15.50 -5.25
C CYS A 164 -21.37 -16.90 -5.42
N THR A 165 -21.24 -17.34 -6.68
CA THR A 165 -20.44 -18.53 -6.99
C THR A 165 -18.96 -18.14 -6.92
N PRO A 166 -18.10 -18.84 -6.16
CA PRO A 166 -16.67 -18.56 -6.15
C PRO A 166 -16.06 -18.89 -7.50
N ALA A 167 -15.09 -18.07 -7.93
CA ALA A 167 -14.25 -18.38 -9.06
C ALA A 167 -13.38 -19.63 -8.79
N PRO A 168 -12.94 -20.38 -9.81
CA PRO A 168 -12.25 -21.64 -9.60
C PRO A 168 -10.83 -21.50 -9.01
N SER A 169 -10.17 -20.36 -9.22
CA SER A 169 -8.87 -19.99 -8.65
C SER A 169 -8.86 -18.51 -8.21
N ASN A 170 -7.72 -18.09 -7.64
CA ASN A 170 -7.44 -16.70 -7.28
C ASN A 170 -6.01 -16.33 -7.68
N ASN A 171 -5.87 -15.79 -8.87
CA ASN A 171 -4.59 -15.40 -9.47
C ASN A 171 -4.02 -14.06 -8.94
N PHE A 172 -4.73 -13.38 -8.03
CA PHE A 172 -4.35 -12.08 -7.45
C PHE A 172 -4.06 -10.96 -8.46
N ILE A 173 -4.56 -11.05 -9.70
CA ILE A 173 -4.30 -10.07 -10.76
C ILE A 173 -4.98 -8.72 -10.48
N THR A 174 -6.09 -8.69 -9.75
CA THR A 174 -6.76 -7.41 -9.44
C THR A 174 -6.89 -7.21 -7.94
N ALA A 175 -7.02 -5.97 -7.48
CA ALA A 175 -7.26 -5.68 -6.06
C ALA A 175 -8.55 -6.33 -5.52
N ARG A 176 -9.47 -6.74 -6.41
CA ARG A 176 -10.69 -7.48 -6.05
C ARG A 176 -10.38 -8.83 -5.40
N SER A 177 -9.27 -9.46 -5.79
CA SER A 177 -8.78 -10.75 -5.28
C SER A 177 -8.56 -10.81 -3.78
N ILE A 178 -8.31 -9.65 -3.13
CA ILE A 178 -8.04 -9.55 -1.69
C ILE A 178 -9.20 -8.95 -0.88
N LEU A 179 -10.34 -8.59 -1.50
CA LEU A 179 -11.43 -7.92 -0.78
C LEU A 179 -11.98 -8.74 0.40
N ALA A 180 -11.97 -10.06 0.28
CA ALA A 180 -12.42 -10.96 1.34
C ALA A 180 -11.28 -11.38 2.29
N TRP A 181 -10.06 -10.88 2.10
CA TRP A 181 -8.88 -11.27 2.88
C TRP A 181 -8.62 -10.30 4.03
N GLU A 182 -8.26 -10.86 5.19
CA GLU A 182 -7.74 -10.13 6.34
C GLU A 182 -6.21 -10.26 6.34
N LEU A 183 -5.51 -9.14 6.21
CA LEU A 183 -4.05 -9.08 6.09
C LEU A 183 -3.44 -8.36 7.30
N THR A 184 -2.33 -8.86 7.81
CA THR A 184 -1.52 -8.25 8.89
C THR A 184 -0.04 -8.33 8.54
N GLY A 185 0.84 -7.56 9.18
CA GLY A 185 2.31 -7.67 9.10
C GLY A 185 2.84 -7.89 7.69
N GLY A 186 3.11 -6.82 6.94
CA GLY A 186 3.67 -6.88 5.59
C GLY A 186 2.83 -7.61 4.53
N TRP A 187 1.73 -8.30 4.86
CA TRP A 187 0.94 -8.99 3.86
C TRP A 187 0.18 -8.01 2.95
N ALA A 188 0.42 -8.09 1.65
CA ALA A 188 -0.20 -7.25 0.64
C ALA A 188 -0.10 -7.89 -0.76
N LEU A 189 -0.57 -7.17 -1.77
CA LEU A 189 -0.36 -7.51 -3.17
C LEU A 189 0.95 -6.88 -3.67
N TYR A 190 1.82 -7.72 -4.24
CA TYR A 190 3.15 -7.33 -4.69
C TYR A 190 3.34 -7.62 -6.18
N ARG A 191 4.05 -6.73 -6.88
CA ARG A 191 4.57 -6.99 -8.23
C ARG A 191 6.05 -7.36 -8.23
N GLU A 192 6.73 -7.16 -7.11
CA GLU A 192 8.12 -7.53 -6.92
C GLU A 192 8.39 -7.94 -5.48
N ALA A 193 9.32 -8.86 -5.31
CA ALA A 193 9.97 -9.08 -4.04
C ALA A 193 11.03 -7.97 -3.83
N PRO A 194 11.14 -7.39 -2.62
CA PRO A 194 12.02 -6.26 -2.37
C PRO A 194 13.48 -6.61 -2.64
N GLN A 195 14.31 -5.57 -2.71
CA GLN A 195 15.76 -5.74 -2.70
C GLN A 195 16.22 -6.39 -1.38
N SER A 196 17.22 -7.26 -1.49
CA SER A 196 17.98 -7.78 -0.36
C SER A 196 19.37 -7.15 -0.36
N GLU A 197 20.14 -7.27 0.71
CA GLU A 197 21.55 -6.84 0.68
C GLU A 197 22.37 -7.65 -0.34
N SER A 198 21.91 -8.86 -0.66
CA SER A 198 22.52 -9.76 -1.64
C SER A 198 22.12 -9.50 -3.10
N GLY A 199 21.08 -8.70 -3.39
CA GLY A 199 20.68 -8.45 -4.77
C GLY A 199 19.51 -7.47 -4.97
N PRO A 200 19.29 -7.00 -6.21
CA PRO A 200 18.21 -6.07 -6.54
C PRO A 200 16.84 -6.71 -6.35
N ALA A 201 15.77 -5.91 -6.30
CA ALA A 201 14.38 -6.42 -6.29
C ALA A 201 14.12 -7.41 -7.45
N ILE A 202 13.23 -8.38 -7.21
CA ILE A 202 12.85 -9.41 -8.20
C ILE A 202 11.41 -9.20 -8.59
N ARG A 203 11.20 -8.81 -9.84
CA ARG A 203 9.87 -8.54 -10.39
C ARG A 203 9.17 -9.82 -10.84
N PHE A 204 7.92 -10.00 -10.42
CA PHE A 204 7.06 -11.10 -10.83
C PHE A 204 6.39 -10.83 -12.18
N ALA A 205 5.89 -11.89 -12.82
CA ALA A 205 5.16 -11.78 -14.09
C ALA A 205 3.79 -11.12 -13.95
N GLY A 206 3.25 -11.08 -12.72
CA GLY A 206 1.98 -10.46 -12.37
C GLY A 206 1.96 -10.08 -10.91
N GLN A 207 0.82 -9.61 -10.43
CA GLN A 207 0.59 -9.33 -9.02
C GLN A 207 0.38 -10.64 -8.25
N VAL A 208 0.94 -10.74 -7.04
CA VAL A 208 0.87 -11.93 -6.18
C VAL A 208 0.58 -11.50 -4.74
N LEU A 209 -0.04 -12.37 -3.95
CA LEU A 209 -0.23 -12.14 -2.51
C LEU A 209 1.03 -12.58 -1.77
N GLY A 210 1.55 -11.78 -0.85
CA GLY A 210 2.70 -12.20 -0.05
C GLY A 210 3.02 -11.25 1.08
N THR A 211 4.10 -11.54 1.80
CA THR A 211 4.77 -10.64 2.74
C THR A 211 6.23 -10.49 2.31
N ASP A 212 6.79 -9.31 2.50
CA ASP A 212 8.17 -8.96 2.19
C ASP A 212 9.20 -9.40 3.25
N GLY A 213 8.73 -10.13 4.27
CA GLY A 213 9.51 -10.54 5.43
C GLY A 213 9.23 -9.70 6.68
N ASN A 214 8.23 -8.81 6.64
CA ASN A 214 7.90 -7.88 7.73
C ASN A 214 9.05 -6.93 8.07
N ARG A 215 9.81 -6.52 7.06
CA ARG A 215 10.91 -5.60 7.25
C ARG A 215 10.39 -4.19 7.42
N SER A 216 10.98 -3.48 8.38
CA SER A 216 10.83 -2.03 8.45
C SER A 216 11.57 -1.35 7.28
N GLN A 217 10.93 -0.38 6.61
CA GLN A 217 11.61 0.48 5.65
C GLN A 217 12.41 1.58 6.36
N PRO A 218 13.56 2.03 5.80
CA PRO A 218 14.17 1.60 4.54
C PRO A 218 14.92 0.26 4.67
N TYR A 219 14.84 -0.57 3.62
CA TYR A 219 15.49 -1.88 3.61
C TYR A 219 17.03 -1.77 3.66
N PRO A 220 17.72 -2.68 4.40
CA PRO A 220 17.19 -3.75 5.26
C PRO A 220 16.84 -3.23 6.67
N GLY A 221 15.58 -3.34 7.11
CA GLY A 221 15.17 -3.08 8.50
C GLY A 221 14.90 -4.37 9.28
N GLY A 222 14.74 -4.27 10.60
CA GLY A 222 14.56 -5.44 11.50
C GLY A 222 13.30 -6.26 11.18
N GLU A 223 13.37 -7.56 11.50
CA GLU A 223 12.44 -8.63 11.10
C GLU A 223 11.88 -9.35 12.34
N LEU A 224 11.05 -8.66 13.14
CA LEU A 224 10.48 -9.27 14.35
C LEU A 224 8.96 -9.18 14.38
N GLU A 225 8.28 -9.96 13.52
CA GLU A 225 6.81 -9.98 13.50
C GLU A 225 6.22 -11.34 13.15
N THR A 226 5.19 -11.73 13.89
CA THR A 226 4.22 -12.76 13.48
C THR A 226 3.12 -12.08 12.67
N SER A 227 2.92 -12.56 11.46
CA SER A 227 1.99 -12.00 10.47
C SER A 227 1.16 -13.08 9.81
N TYR A 228 0.05 -12.69 9.20
CA TYR A 228 -0.80 -13.60 8.45
C TYR A 228 -1.63 -12.93 7.36
N ALA A 229 -2.02 -13.75 6.38
CA ALA A 229 -3.11 -13.49 5.46
C ALA A 229 -4.20 -14.56 5.65
N ARG A 230 -5.42 -14.13 5.97
CA ARG A 230 -6.60 -15.00 6.15
C ARG A 230 -7.58 -14.80 5.02
N SER A 231 -8.02 -15.89 4.41
CA SER A 231 -9.04 -15.85 3.37
C SER A 231 -10.42 -15.46 3.92
N GLY A 232 -11.30 -15.06 3.00
CA GLY A 232 -12.73 -15.08 3.21
C GLY A 232 -13.25 -16.51 3.45
N PRO A 233 -14.51 -16.66 3.92
CA PRO A 233 -15.12 -17.98 4.01
C PRO A 233 -15.17 -18.64 2.62
N THR A 234 -14.71 -19.89 2.54
CA THR A 234 -14.63 -20.65 1.29
C THR A 234 -14.99 -22.11 1.54
N LEU A 235 -15.47 -22.80 0.51
CA LEU A 235 -15.74 -24.23 0.60
C LEU A 235 -14.42 -24.98 0.59
N LEU A 236 -14.10 -25.67 1.69
CA LEU A 236 -12.81 -26.34 1.85
C LEU A 236 -12.68 -27.52 0.88
N PRO A 237 -11.71 -27.50 -0.06
CA PRO A 237 -11.51 -28.60 -1.01
C PRO A 237 -10.88 -29.81 -0.33
N ALA A 238 -10.68 -30.90 -1.08
CA ALA A 238 -9.96 -32.07 -0.55
C ALA A 238 -8.45 -31.81 -0.35
N THR A 239 -7.89 -30.89 -1.13
CA THR A 239 -6.48 -30.48 -1.11
C THR A 239 -6.43 -28.99 -1.33
N LEU A 240 -5.71 -28.25 -0.49
CA LEU A 240 -5.37 -26.84 -0.76
C LEU A 240 -4.26 -26.83 -1.80
N GLU A 241 -4.47 -26.13 -2.91
CA GLU A 241 -3.52 -26.01 -4.00
C GLU A 241 -3.12 -24.55 -4.16
N LEU A 242 -1.81 -24.30 -4.19
CA LEU A 242 -1.21 -22.98 -4.38
C LEU A 242 0.17 -23.11 -5.02
N LEU A 243 0.64 -22.02 -5.63
CA LEU A 243 2.03 -21.82 -5.99
C LEU A 243 2.70 -21.02 -4.88
N SER A 244 3.94 -21.38 -4.55
CA SER A 244 4.75 -20.69 -3.55
C SER A 244 6.06 -20.22 -4.16
N TRP A 245 6.43 -18.98 -3.86
CA TRP A 245 7.74 -18.42 -4.13
C TRP A 245 8.28 -17.81 -2.85
N HIS A 246 9.56 -18.03 -2.56
CA HIS A 246 10.18 -17.49 -1.36
C HIS A 246 11.69 -17.39 -1.52
N VAL A 247 12.27 -16.43 -0.80
CA VAL A 247 13.70 -16.29 -0.57
C VAL A 247 13.84 -15.90 0.90
N ASP A 248 14.20 -16.87 1.73
CA ASP A 248 14.31 -16.78 3.18
C ASP A 248 15.15 -17.95 3.72
N GLU A 249 15.43 -17.99 5.03
CA GLU A 249 16.26 -19.04 5.65
C GLU A 249 15.57 -20.40 5.70
N GLY A 250 14.26 -20.42 5.46
CA GLY A 250 13.40 -21.59 5.48
C GLY A 250 12.97 -21.96 6.89
N GLY A 251 11.72 -22.41 7.03
CA GLY A 251 11.09 -22.67 8.33
C GLY A 251 11.57 -23.90 9.11
N VAL A 252 12.78 -24.43 8.86
CA VAL A 252 13.35 -25.57 9.61
C VAL A 252 14.08 -25.05 10.86
N GLY A 253 13.32 -24.50 11.81
CA GLY A 253 13.89 -23.90 13.02
C GLY A 253 12.92 -22.93 13.70
N GLU A 254 13.49 -21.93 14.36
CA GLU A 254 12.75 -20.80 14.97
C GLU A 254 12.62 -19.60 14.01
N PHE A 255 13.21 -19.68 12.82
CA PHE A 255 13.28 -18.61 11.82
C PHE A 255 12.30 -18.88 10.66
N ASP A 256 11.78 -17.81 10.04
CA ASP A 256 10.90 -17.81 8.86
C ASP A 256 9.85 -18.92 8.82
N ARG A 257 9.20 -19.13 9.96
CA ARG A 257 8.23 -20.20 10.12
C ARG A 257 6.99 -19.88 9.29
N LYS A 258 6.80 -20.67 8.25
CA LYS A 258 5.59 -20.70 7.42
C LYS A 258 4.63 -21.76 7.92
N SER A 259 3.37 -21.38 8.00
CA SER A 259 2.29 -22.29 8.39
C SER A 259 1.03 -22.05 7.59
N ILE A 260 0.22 -23.09 7.45
CA ILE A 260 -1.13 -23.03 6.89
C ILE A 260 -2.08 -23.65 7.90
N SER A 261 -3.09 -22.88 8.29
CA SER A 261 -4.11 -23.29 9.25
C SER A 261 -5.52 -23.12 8.68
N ILE A 262 -6.48 -23.90 9.17
CA ILE A 262 -7.89 -23.85 8.75
C ILE A 262 -8.77 -23.56 9.97
N SER A 263 -9.75 -22.67 9.80
CA SER A 263 -10.82 -22.43 10.77
C SER A 263 -12.19 -22.76 10.16
N ILE A 264 -13.08 -23.38 10.93
CA ILE A 264 -14.49 -23.65 10.55
C ILE A 264 -15.50 -22.93 11.46
N ASP A 265 -15.00 -22.04 12.31
CA ASP A 265 -15.75 -21.29 13.31
C ASP A 265 -15.43 -19.80 13.23
N ASP A 266 -15.24 -19.31 12.00
CA ASP A 266 -15.02 -17.91 11.67
C ASP A 266 -13.80 -17.29 12.38
N GLY A 267 -12.70 -18.05 12.43
CA GLY A 267 -11.42 -17.61 12.99
C GLY A 267 -11.31 -17.76 14.51
N LEU A 268 -12.30 -18.33 15.21
CA LEU A 268 -12.25 -18.55 16.66
C LEU A 268 -11.24 -19.64 17.05
N THR A 269 -11.15 -20.71 16.25
CA THR A 269 -10.15 -21.77 16.42
C THR A 269 -9.48 -22.11 15.09
N TRP A 270 -8.20 -22.47 15.18
CA TRP A 270 -7.35 -22.76 14.02
C TRP A 270 -6.75 -24.16 14.14
N GLN A 271 -7.01 -24.99 13.14
CA GLN A 271 -6.39 -26.31 12.97
C GLN A 271 -5.21 -26.18 12.00
N LEU A 272 -4.00 -26.38 12.53
CA LEU A 272 -2.78 -26.40 11.74
C LEU A 272 -2.78 -27.59 10.78
N VAL A 273 -2.64 -27.33 9.47
CA VAL A 273 -2.62 -28.38 8.42
C VAL A 273 -1.27 -28.49 7.72
N ALA A 274 -0.47 -27.42 7.70
CA ALA A 274 0.90 -27.43 7.23
C ALA A 274 1.76 -26.52 8.09
N ASP A 275 2.99 -26.93 8.37
CA ASP A 275 3.94 -26.17 9.19
C ASP A 275 5.36 -26.67 8.93
N CYS A 276 6.30 -25.77 8.68
CA CYS A 276 7.67 -26.16 8.37
C CYS A 276 8.42 -26.82 9.53
N SER A 277 8.06 -26.52 10.78
CA SER A 277 8.61 -27.20 11.96
C SER A 277 8.08 -28.63 12.10
N LEU A 278 6.91 -28.93 11.54
CA LEU A 278 6.30 -30.27 11.59
C LEU A 278 6.61 -31.10 10.34
N ILE A 279 6.62 -30.46 9.16
CA ILE A 279 6.78 -31.08 7.84
C ILE A 279 7.82 -30.27 7.04
N PRO A 280 9.12 -30.39 7.36
CA PRO A 280 10.17 -29.60 6.71
C PRO A 280 10.37 -29.93 5.22
N GLY A 281 9.74 -31.00 4.73
CA GLY A 281 9.80 -31.42 3.33
C GLY A 281 8.77 -30.77 2.41
N LEU A 282 7.93 -29.85 2.92
CA LEU A 282 7.01 -29.10 2.06
C LEU A 282 7.80 -28.15 1.14
N PRO A 283 7.35 -27.88 -0.10
CA PRO A 283 8.13 -27.10 -1.06
C PRO A 283 8.51 -25.69 -0.58
N PHE A 284 7.66 -25.07 0.24
CA PHE A 284 7.89 -23.72 0.79
C PHE A 284 8.79 -23.68 2.03
N CYS A 285 9.29 -24.83 2.52
CA CYS A 285 10.05 -24.89 3.79
C CYS A 285 11.58 -24.86 3.68
N PRO A 286 12.23 -25.38 2.63
CA PRO A 286 13.67 -25.27 2.50
C PRO A 286 14.11 -23.82 2.35
N GLY A 287 15.21 -23.43 3.01
CA GLY A 287 15.81 -22.11 2.81
C GLY A 287 16.30 -21.90 1.38
N VAL A 288 16.05 -20.71 0.85
CA VAL A 288 16.40 -20.31 -0.51
C VAL A 288 17.05 -18.93 -0.44
N THR A 289 18.29 -18.81 -0.93
CA THR A 289 19.08 -17.56 -0.86
C THR A 289 18.98 -16.70 -2.10
N ASP A 290 18.54 -17.28 -3.22
CA ASP A 290 18.28 -16.60 -4.49
C ASP A 290 17.34 -17.46 -5.33
N ARG A 291 16.43 -16.83 -6.06
CA ARG A 291 15.37 -17.51 -6.81
C ARG A 291 14.95 -16.67 -8.01
N ALA A 292 14.83 -17.29 -9.18
CA ALA A 292 14.28 -16.61 -10.35
C ALA A 292 12.79 -16.28 -10.14
N ALA A 293 12.31 -15.17 -10.71
CA ALA A 293 10.92 -14.72 -10.56
C ALA A 293 9.85 -15.73 -11.02
N ASP A 294 10.21 -16.60 -11.96
CA ASP A 294 9.33 -17.61 -12.56
C ASP A 294 9.47 -19.00 -11.90
N ALA A 295 10.36 -19.16 -10.94
CA ALA A 295 10.63 -20.45 -10.31
C ALA A 295 9.62 -20.74 -9.19
N TRP A 296 8.33 -20.88 -9.48
CA TRP A 296 7.30 -21.18 -8.47
C TRP A 296 7.23 -22.67 -8.11
N ASP A 297 7.03 -22.98 -6.82
CA ASP A 297 6.78 -24.34 -6.36
C ASP A 297 5.29 -24.64 -6.27
N ALA A 298 4.84 -25.72 -6.90
CA ALA A 298 3.49 -26.22 -6.69
C ALA A 298 3.37 -26.89 -5.30
N VAL A 299 2.39 -26.46 -4.53
CA VAL A 299 2.13 -26.91 -3.16
C VAL A 299 0.73 -27.51 -3.10
N ALA A 300 0.64 -28.72 -2.52
CA ALA A 300 -0.61 -29.45 -2.35
C ALA A 300 -0.71 -29.95 -0.90
N ILE A 301 -1.61 -29.37 -0.12
CA ILE A 301 -1.80 -29.71 1.30
C ILE A 301 -3.14 -30.45 1.47
N PRO A 302 -3.13 -31.72 1.91
CA PRO A 302 -4.36 -32.46 2.16
C PRO A 302 -5.19 -31.82 3.27
N VAL A 303 -6.45 -31.54 2.98
CA VAL A 303 -7.41 -31.06 3.99
C VAL A 303 -7.91 -32.26 4.80
N PRO A 304 -7.96 -32.19 6.15
CA PRO A 304 -8.54 -33.25 6.97
C PRO A 304 -9.95 -33.62 6.51
N ILE A 305 -10.26 -34.93 6.41
CA ILE A 305 -11.51 -35.43 5.81
C ILE A 305 -12.77 -34.90 6.51
N GLU A 306 -12.65 -34.61 7.80
CA GLU A 306 -13.70 -34.02 8.62
C GLU A 306 -13.97 -32.55 8.31
N LEU A 307 -13.07 -31.84 7.63
CA LEU A 307 -13.24 -30.44 7.23
C LEU A 307 -13.65 -30.28 5.76
N GLN A 308 -13.41 -31.30 4.93
CA GLN A 308 -13.68 -31.24 3.49
C GLN A 308 -15.18 -30.97 3.21
N GLY A 309 -15.46 -29.98 2.37
CA GLY A 309 -16.81 -29.54 2.00
C GLY A 309 -17.52 -28.70 3.07
N MET A 310 -16.84 -28.33 4.16
CA MET A 310 -17.34 -27.30 5.07
C MET A 310 -16.96 -25.91 4.57
N ILE A 311 -17.72 -24.89 4.97
CA ILE A 311 -17.30 -23.50 4.83
C ILE A 311 -16.28 -23.20 5.93
N GLY A 312 -15.10 -22.71 5.54
CA GLY A 312 -14.04 -22.36 6.47
C GLY A 312 -13.15 -21.22 5.94
N ARG A 313 -12.19 -20.80 6.75
CA ARG A 313 -11.15 -19.82 6.41
C ARG A 313 -9.79 -20.50 6.41
N ILE A 314 -8.89 -20.00 5.58
CA ILE A 314 -7.50 -20.49 5.49
C ILE A 314 -6.58 -19.34 5.91
N GLU A 315 -5.65 -19.62 6.80
CA GLU A 315 -4.61 -18.68 7.25
C GLU A 315 -3.28 -19.11 6.67
N LEU A 316 -2.60 -18.19 6.00
CA LEU A 316 -1.19 -18.26 5.64
C LEU A 316 -0.41 -17.47 6.69
N GLY A 317 0.28 -18.17 7.58
CA GLY A 317 1.05 -17.55 8.66
C GLY A 317 2.53 -17.48 8.33
N TYR A 318 3.15 -16.32 8.58
CA TYR A 318 4.59 -16.10 8.47
C TYR A 318 5.11 -15.49 9.76
N SER A 319 6.11 -16.12 10.38
CA SER A 319 6.76 -15.62 11.59
C SER A 319 8.27 -15.70 11.43
N THR A 320 8.91 -14.55 11.42
CA THR A 320 10.37 -14.41 11.56
C THR A 320 10.71 -14.13 13.03
N GLY A 321 11.86 -14.60 13.49
CA GLY A 321 12.27 -14.59 14.90
C GLY A 321 13.70 -14.14 15.11
N ASP A 322 14.36 -13.68 14.06
CA ASP A 322 15.75 -13.29 14.02
C ASP A 322 15.95 -11.91 13.43
N ASP A 323 16.92 -11.21 14.01
CA ASP A 323 17.32 -9.88 13.57
C ASP A 323 18.43 -9.94 12.48
N CYS A 324 18.65 -11.11 11.87
CA CYS A 324 19.78 -11.31 10.97
C CYS A 324 19.44 -12.20 9.76
N CYS A 325 19.42 -11.60 8.56
CA CYS A 325 20.31 -11.98 7.46
C CYS A 325 20.11 -11.15 6.18
N GLN A 326 21.20 -11.00 5.44
CA GLN A 326 21.37 -10.15 4.25
C GLN A 326 20.60 -10.64 2.99
N GLY A 327 19.84 -11.73 3.10
CA GLY A 327 19.38 -12.52 1.95
C GLY A 327 17.88 -12.57 1.74
N GLU A 328 17.09 -12.25 2.76
CA GLU A 328 15.65 -12.49 2.72
C GLU A 328 14.95 -11.57 1.74
N ARG A 329 13.81 -12.03 1.23
CA ARG A 329 12.87 -11.25 0.42
C ARG A 329 11.42 -11.56 0.75
N GLY A 330 11.16 -12.52 1.63
CA GLY A 330 9.82 -12.85 2.10
C GLY A 330 9.17 -14.05 1.40
N TRP A 331 7.85 -14.14 1.52
CA TRP A 331 7.02 -15.26 1.09
C TRP A 331 5.83 -14.80 0.26
N TYR A 332 5.69 -15.39 -0.92
CA TYR A 332 4.66 -15.03 -1.89
C TYR A 332 3.92 -16.28 -2.36
N VAL A 333 2.62 -16.12 -2.59
CA VAL A 333 1.70 -17.18 -2.97
C VAL A 333 0.79 -16.74 -4.11
N ASP A 334 0.39 -17.71 -4.91
CA ASP A 334 -0.67 -17.60 -5.91
C ASP A 334 -1.61 -18.80 -5.71
N VAL A 335 -2.92 -18.56 -5.58
CA VAL A 335 -3.85 -19.55 -5.03
C VAL A 335 -4.70 -20.15 -6.13
N THR A 336 -4.77 -21.47 -6.19
CA THR A 336 -5.41 -22.14 -7.33
C THR A 336 -6.77 -22.73 -7.03
N ASN A 337 -7.22 -22.83 -5.77
CA ASN A 337 -8.52 -23.46 -5.48
C ASN A 337 -9.23 -23.06 -4.16
N PHE A 338 -8.85 -21.94 -3.55
CA PHE A 338 -9.50 -21.42 -2.33
C PHE A 338 -9.41 -19.90 -2.23
N GLY A 339 -10.16 -19.29 -1.31
CA GLY A 339 -10.07 -17.85 -1.05
C GLY A 339 -10.28 -16.98 -2.29
N SER A 340 -11.05 -17.48 -3.25
CA SER A 340 -11.32 -16.87 -4.54
C SER A 340 -12.32 -15.73 -4.44
N GLU A 341 -12.27 -14.84 -5.41
CA GLU A 341 -13.31 -13.84 -5.62
C GLU A 341 -14.61 -14.47 -6.18
N CYS A 342 -15.64 -13.64 -6.32
CA CYS A 342 -16.87 -14.04 -7.02
C CYS A 342 -16.63 -14.22 -8.51
N SER A 343 -17.14 -15.32 -9.06
CA SER A 343 -17.07 -15.56 -10.49
C SER A 343 -17.76 -14.44 -11.27
N CYS A 344 -17.07 -13.87 -12.25
CA CYS A 344 -17.66 -12.91 -13.18
C CYS A 344 -18.44 -13.65 -14.29
N THR A 345 -19.39 -12.95 -14.91
CA THR A 345 -20.12 -13.45 -16.10
C THR A 345 -19.99 -12.52 -17.31
N GLY A 346 -19.38 -11.36 -17.13
CA GLY A 346 -19.10 -10.33 -18.14
C GLY A 346 -18.04 -9.36 -17.62
N ASP A 347 -17.46 -8.58 -18.53
CA ASP A 347 -16.31 -7.70 -18.26
C ASP A 347 -16.69 -6.56 -17.29
N GLU A 348 -17.95 -6.13 -17.29
CA GLU A 348 -18.40 -5.03 -16.45
C GLU A 348 -18.32 -5.36 -14.94
N ALA A 349 -18.41 -6.64 -14.56
CA ALA A 349 -18.26 -7.14 -13.20
C ALA A 349 -16.80 -7.06 -12.72
N CYS A 350 -15.87 -6.96 -13.67
CA CYS A 350 -14.45 -6.80 -13.44
C CYS A 350 -13.99 -5.34 -13.54
N ALA A 351 -14.84 -4.41 -13.97
CA ALA A 351 -14.46 -3.03 -14.30
C ALA A 351 -13.72 -2.26 -13.18
N LEU A 352 -13.93 -2.61 -11.90
CA LEU A 352 -13.19 -2.04 -10.77
C LEU A 352 -11.70 -2.40 -10.76
N GLY A 353 -11.32 -3.48 -11.45
CA GLY A 353 -9.93 -3.87 -11.65
C GLY A 353 -9.25 -3.14 -12.81
N SER A 354 -10.01 -2.43 -13.67
CA SER A 354 -9.45 -1.74 -14.82
C SER A 354 -8.57 -0.57 -14.40
N GLY A 355 -7.50 -0.34 -15.15
CA GLY A 355 -6.62 0.80 -15.00
C GLY A 355 -6.17 1.33 -16.36
N GLU A 356 -5.31 2.35 -16.33
CA GLU A 356 -4.79 2.95 -17.57
C GLU A 356 -3.95 1.98 -18.41
N CYS A 357 -3.45 0.91 -17.79
CA CYS A 357 -2.60 -0.09 -18.42
C CYS A 357 -3.28 -1.41 -18.76
N GLY A 358 -4.58 -1.54 -18.47
CA GLY A 358 -5.30 -2.75 -18.81
C GLY A 358 -6.77 -2.63 -18.46
N GLU A 359 -7.60 -3.21 -19.31
CA GLU A 359 -9.02 -3.36 -19.04
C GLU A 359 -9.23 -4.68 -18.31
N ALA A 360 -9.89 -4.65 -17.16
CA ALA A 360 -10.21 -5.85 -16.43
C ALA A 360 -11.40 -6.53 -17.11
N VAL A 361 -11.20 -7.76 -17.56
CA VAL A 361 -12.16 -8.56 -18.31
C VAL A 361 -12.50 -9.82 -17.55
N CYS A 362 -13.64 -10.41 -17.89
CA CYS A 362 -14.01 -11.71 -17.35
C CYS A 362 -13.32 -12.82 -18.12
N GLY A 363 -12.32 -13.42 -17.50
CA GLY A 363 -11.56 -14.55 -18.02
C GLY A 363 -12.44 -15.77 -18.30
N ALA A 364 -11.94 -16.68 -19.15
CA ALA A 364 -12.70 -17.85 -19.59
C ALA A 364 -13.10 -18.81 -18.45
N VAL A 365 -12.42 -18.72 -17.31
CA VAL A 365 -12.69 -19.51 -16.11
C VAL A 365 -13.59 -18.78 -15.11
N GLY A 366 -14.05 -17.56 -15.42
CA GLY A 366 -14.90 -16.75 -14.56
C GLY A 366 -14.13 -15.92 -13.52
N GLU A 367 -12.83 -15.68 -13.71
CA GLU A 367 -12.02 -14.78 -12.88
C GLU A 367 -11.80 -13.45 -13.58
N CYS A 368 -11.58 -12.38 -12.82
CA CYS A 368 -11.15 -11.14 -13.43
C CYS A 368 -9.68 -11.23 -13.85
N GLU A 369 -9.45 -11.07 -15.14
CA GLU A 369 -8.13 -10.98 -15.76
C GLU A 369 -7.88 -9.54 -16.22
N LEU A 370 -6.63 -9.17 -16.46
CA LEU A 370 -6.27 -7.88 -17.04
C LEU A 370 -5.87 -8.06 -18.51
N GLU A 371 -6.65 -7.49 -19.43
CA GLU A 371 -6.23 -7.30 -20.82
C GLU A 371 -5.27 -6.12 -20.90
N ALA A 372 -3.99 -6.43 -20.74
CA ALA A 372 -2.92 -5.45 -20.73
C ALA A 372 -2.77 -4.72 -22.07
N VAL A 373 -2.56 -3.40 -22.00
CA VAL A 373 -2.05 -2.63 -23.14
C VAL A 373 -0.56 -2.94 -23.34
N ALA A 374 -0.01 -2.54 -24.50
CA ALA A 374 1.40 -2.79 -24.80
C ALA A 374 2.35 -2.11 -23.78
N ALA A 375 3.44 -2.81 -23.43
CA ALA A 375 4.47 -2.25 -22.57
C ALA A 375 5.03 -0.93 -23.12
N GLY A 376 5.29 0.04 -22.24
CA GLY A 376 5.79 1.37 -22.58
C GLY A 376 4.72 2.38 -23.00
N MET A 377 3.43 1.99 -23.04
CA MET A 377 2.33 2.97 -23.15
C MET A 377 2.33 3.86 -21.92
N ALA A 378 2.13 5.17 -22.11
CA ALA A 378 2.06 6.11 -21.00
C ALA A 378 0.86 5.79 -20.11
N CYS A 379 1.06 5.93 -18.81
CA CYS A 379 0.06 5.84 -17.76
C CYS A 379 0.53 6.74 -16.61
N GLY A 380 -0.29 6.92 -15.58
CA GLY A 380 0.10 7.64 -14.37
C GLY A 380 0.62 9.04 -14.67
N ASP A 381 1.75 9.38 -14.06
CA ASP A 381 2.41 10.66 -14.30
C ASP A 381 3.22 10.62 -15.62
N ASP A 382 2.80 11.42 -16.61
CA ASP A 382 3.53 11.55 -17.87
C ASP A 382 4.73 12.51 -17.77
N GLU A 383 4.94 13.15 -16.62
CA GLU A 383 6.04 14.07 -16.39
C GLU A 383 7.36 13.30 -16.21
N SER A 384 8.24 13.40 -17.20
CA SER A 384 9.63 12.98 -17.04
C SER A 384 10.47 14.11 -16.44
N GLY A 385 10.87 13.94 -15.18
CA GLY A 385 11.74 14.86 -14.45
C GLY A 385 13.13 14.29 -14.17
N GLN A 386 13.84 14.94 -13.24
CA GLN A 386 15.06 14.38 -12.66
C GLN A 386 14.77 13.38 -11.53
N CYS A 387 13.52 13.39 -11.04
CA CYS A 387 13.05 12.63 -9.89
C CYS A 387 11.91 11.66 -10.20
N THR A 388 11.22 11.85 -11.32
CA THR A 388 10.35 10.88 -11.97
C THR A 388 10.93 10.53 -13.33
N ALA A 389 10.74 9.31 -13.82
CA ALA A 389 10.57 9.12 -15.25
C ALA A 389 9.08 9.05 -15.55
N ALA A 390 8.70 9.33 -16.81
CA ALA A 390 7.32 9.15 -17.22
C ALA A 390 6.90 7.70 -16.94
N ASP A 391 5.79 7.56 -16.24
CA ASP A 391 5.20 6.30 -15.87
C ASP A 391 4.80 5.55 -17.15
N SER A 392 4.97 4.24 -17.14
CA SER A 392 4.67 3.44 -18.32
C SER A 392 4.13 2.07 -17.96
N CYS A 393 3.19 1.60 -18.77
CA CYS A 393 2.60 0.29 -18.63
C CYS A 393 3.67 -0.80 -18.79
N ASP A 394 3.58 -1.82 -17.95
CA ASP A 394 4.54 -2.93 -17.94
C ASP A 394 4.23 -4.03 -18.97
N GLY A 395 3.09 -3.94 -19.65
CA GLY A 395 2.63 -4.93 -20.61
C GLY A 395 1.91 -6.13 -20.00
N VAL A 396 1.68 -6.13 -18.69
CA VAL A 396 0.88 -7.14 -17.96
C VAL A 396 -0.31 -6.53 -17.22
N GLY A 397 -0.56 -5.23 -17.41
CA GLY A 397 -1.82 -4.59 -17.01
C GLY A 397 -1.63 -3.46 -16.01
N TYR A 398 -0.40 -3.17 -15.58
CA TYR A 398 -0.16 -2.18 -14.54
C TYR A 398 0.76 -1.06 -14.96
N CYS A 399 0.53 0.09 -14.31
CA CYS A 399 1.38 1.26 -14.43
C CYS A 399 2.58 1.14 -13.50
N ASP A 400 3.78 1.21 -14.06
CA ASP A 400 5.00 1.38 -13.28
C ASP A 400 5.22 2.84 -12.99
N ALA A 401 5.22 3.15 -11.69
CA ALA A 401 5.74 4.41 -11.20
C ALA A 401 7.27 4.38 -11.32
N TYR A 402 7.85 5.24 -12.15
CA TYR A 402 9.31 5.35 -12.28
C TYR A 402 9.90 6.47 -11.42
N ASP A 403 9.40 6.57 -10.20
CA ASP A 403 9.97 7.47 -9.20
C ASP A 403 11.40 7.05 -8.86
N GLN A 404 12.31 8.01 -8.87
CA GLN A 404 13.66 7.80 -8.36
C GLN A 404 13.57 7.47 -6.85
N PRO A 405 14.42 6.56 -6.35
CA PRO A 405 14.43 6.21 -4.94
C PRO A 405 14.52 7.45 -4.05
N THR A 406 13.60 7.54 -3.09
CA THR A 406 13.47 8.62 -2.12
C THR A 406 14.83 8.87 -1.44
N GLY A 407 15.33 10.10 -1.46
CA GLY A 407 16.52 10.50 -0.71
C GLY A 407 17.89 10.18 -1.36
N LEU A 408 17.95 9.47 -2.49
CA LEU A 408 19.23 9.01 -3.08
C LEU A 408 19.64 9.72 -4.38
N THR A 409 18.71 10.36 -5.09
CA THR A 409 18.99 11.04 -6.37
C THR A 409 18.97 12.56 -6.17
N SER A 410 20.10 13.22 -6.43
CA SER A 410 20.19 14.69 -6.43
C SER A 410 19.52 15.27 -7.66
N CYS A 411 18.80 16.38 -7.52
CA CYS A 411 18.18 17.07 -8.66
C CYS A 411 18.51 18.57 -8.71
N THR A 412 18.21 19.24 -9.82
CA THR A 412 18.62 20.62 -10.11
C THR A 412 17.47 21.59 -10.39
N ASP A 413 16.28 21.10 -10.73
CA ASP A 413 15.13 21.93 -11.11
C ASP A 413 13.99 21.83 -10.08
N CYS A 414 13.94 22.78 -9.13
CA CYS A 414 12.85 22.91 -8.16
C CYS A 414 11.87 24.05 -8.53
N PRO A 415 10.58 23.97 -8.13
CA PRO A 415 9.57 25.00 -8.40
C PRO A 415 9.93 26.41 -7.89
N SER A 416 10.78 26.52 -6.87
CA SER A 416 11.20 27.80 -6.28
C SER A 416 12.26 28.55 -7.11
N GLY A 417 12.89 27.90 -8.09
CA GLY A 417 13.91 28.51 -8.94
C GLY A 417 15.23 28.86 -8.25
N ALA A 418 15.50 28.34 -7.03
CA ALA A 418 16.65 28.70 -6.20
C ALA A 418 17.69 27.58 -6.05
N GLY A 419 18.40 27.23 -7.13
CA GLY A 419 19.83 26.86 -7.15
C GLY A 419 20.41 25.70 -6.30
N ALA A 420 19.67 25.01 -5.42
CA ALA A 420 20.16 23.83 -4.71
C ALA A 420 19.00 22.96 -4.20
N CYS A 421 18.53 22.04 -5.04
CA CYS A 421 17.73 20.90 -4.60
C CYS A 421 18.68 19.78 -4.14
N GLN A 422 18.33 19.00 -3.12
CA GLN A 422 19.22 17.94 -2.61
C GLN A 422 18.76 16.51 -2.89
N SER A 423 17.44 16.23 -2.96
CA SER A 423 16.96 14.87 -3.19
C SER A 423 15.57 14.79 -3.82
N CYS A 424 15.33 13.68 -4.52
CA CYS A 424 14.01 13.26 -4.96
C CYS A 424 13.19 12.66 -3.80
N GLN A 425 11.92 13.00 -3.70
CA GLN A 425 10.98 12.36 -2.76
C GLN A 425 9.61 12.25 -3.43
N GLN A 426 9.07 11.03 -3.51
CA GLN A 426 7.79 10.73 -4.19
C GLN A 426 7.71 11.36 -5.58
N GLY A 427 8.74 11.11 -6.40
CA GLY A 427 8.80 11.63 -7.76
C GLY A 427 9.15 13.12 -7.90
N ALA A 428 8.98 13.94 -6.86
CA ALA A 428 9.22 15.38 -6.94
C ALA A 428 10.64 15.80 -6.50
N CYS A 429 11.16 16.85 -7.15
CA CYS A 429 12.30 17.62 -6.66
C CYS A 429 11.86 18.51 -5.50
N ASN A 430 12.26 18.15 -4.28
CA ASN A 430 11.93 18.96 -3.11
C ASN A 430 12.99 20.04 -2.86
N ASP A 431 12.51 21.27 -2.59
CA ASP A 431 13.34 22.41 -2.22
C ASP A 431 13.84 22.27 -0.77
N CYS A 432 15.02 22.81 -0.47
CA CYS A 432 15.66 22.86 0.85
C CYS A 432 14.93 23.77 1.87
N ALA A 433 13.60 23.86 1.82
CA ALA A 433 12.80 24.40 2.91
C ALA A 433 12.24 23.30 3.84
N THR A 434 12.30 22.03 3.42
CA THR A 434 11.82 20.89 4.22
C THR A 434 12.78 19.70 4.09
N LEU A 435 13.35 19.30 5.23
CA LEU A 435 14.20 18.13 5.48
C LEU A 435 15.70 18.29 5.14
N VAL A 436 16.39 19.10 5.94
CA VAL A 436 17.73 18.72 6.40
C VAL A 436 17.50 18.13 7.77
N ASP A 437 17.61 16.80 7.91
CA ASP A 437 17.54 16.07 9.18
C ASP A 437 16.19 16.28 9.91
N PRO A 438 15.31 15.28 9.98
CA PRO A 438 13.90 15.49 10.34
C PRO A 438 13.70 16.22 11.68
N VAL A 439 14.69 16.18 12.59
CA VAL A 439 14.94 17.24 13.59
C VAL A 439 16.46 17.36 13.79
N GLY A 440 17.17 17.89 12.78
CA GLY A 440 18.59 18.19 12.95
C GLY A 440 18.77 19.21 14.03
N PHE A 441 19.26 18.74 15.16
CA PHE A 441 19.49 19.54 16.34
C PHE A 441 20.61 20.59 16.11
N ASP A 442 21.19 20.63 14.91
CA ASP A 442 22.10 21.63 14.36
C ASP A 442 21.58 23.08 14.38
N ASN A 443 20.26 23.29 14.45
CA ASN A 443 19.70 24.63 14.63
C ASN A 443 18.69 24.64 15.79
N GLY A 444 18.88 25.54 16.76
CA GLY A 444 17.97 25.70 17.90
C GLY A 444 16.51 26.01 17.55
N ALA A 445 16.21 26.34 16.29
CA ALA A 445 14.84 26.40 15.78
C ALA A 445 14.10 25.05 15.81
N ALA A 446 14.82 23.92 15.73
CA ALA A 446 14.28 22.56 15.76
C ALA A 446 13.61 22.22 17.10
N LEU A 447 13.97 22.94 18.18
CA LEU A 447 13.39 22.81 19.51
C LEU A 447 12.23 23.78 19.76
N ALA A 448 11.74 24.49 18.75
CA ALA A 448 10.60 25.40 18.91
C ALA A 448 9.36 24.62 19.39
N GLY A 449 8.82 25.01 20.54
CA GLY A 449 7.65 24.35 21.14
C GLY A 449 7.99 23.13 22.00
N TRP A 450 9.25 22.72 22.08
CA TRP A 450 9.69 21.70 23.04
C TRP A 450 9.75 22.29 24.44
N VAL A 451 9.35 21.48 25.42
CA VAL A 451 9.37 21.84 26.84
C VAL A 451 10.14 20.78 27.61
N SER A 452 11.21 21.21 28.25
CA SER A 452 12.04 20.35 29.07
C SER A 452 11.91 20.72 30.54
N GLU A 453 11.76 19.71 31.40
CA GLU A 453 11.43 19.85 32.82
C GLU A 453 12.27 18.89 33.66
N SER A 454 12.50 19.27 34.92
CA SER A 454 13.09 18.39 35.93
C SER A 454 12.10 18.26 37.08
N PRO A 455 11.20 17.26 37.06
CA PRO A 455 10.20 17.06 38.10
C PRO A 455 10.80 16.91 39.51
N GLY A 456 12.05 16.42 39.60
CA GLY A 456 12.79 16.27 40.85
C GLY A 456 13.54 17.51 41.34
N GLY A 457 13.55 18.61 40.58
CA GLY A 457 14.32 19.81 40.91
C GLY A 457 15.83 19.63 40.89
N THR A 458 16.33 18.57 40.24
CA THR A 458 17.75 18.26 40.12
C THR A 458 18.45 19.21 39.14
N GLY A 459 17.69 19.86 38.26
CA GLY A 459 18.19 20.63 37.13
C GLY A 459 17.68 19.96 35.86
N ASN A 460 17.13 20.76 34.94
CA ASN A 460 16.78 20.25 33.63
C ASN A 460 18.00 20.41 32.72
N ASP A 461 18.48 19.31 32.18
CA ASP A 461 19.68 19.29 31.34
C ASP A 461 19.41 18.81 29.89
N TRP A 462 18.13 18.65 29.52
CA TRP A 462 17.78 18.44 28.11
C TRP A 462 18.11 19.68 27.28
N ARG A 463 19.09 19.56 26.38
CA ARG A 463 19.55 20.65 25.50
C ARG A 463 20.34 20.11 24.31
N LEU A 464 20.82 21.04 23.50
CA LEU A 464 21.73 20.78 22.40
C LEU A 464 23.16 20.54 22.89
N TYR A 465 23.78 19.48 22.37
CA TYR A 465 25.13 19.04 22.68
C TYR A 465 25.97 18.91 21.41
N SER A 466 27.21 19.37 21.46
CA SER A 466 28.22 19.06 20.44
C SER A 466 29.20 17.99 20.90
N GLU A 467 29.16 17.63 22.19
CA GLU A 467 29.96 16.57 22.79
C GLU A 467 29.23 15.96 23.98
N ALA A 468 29.41 14.66 24.21
CA ALA A 468 29.08 14.02 25.47
C ALA A 468 30.23 14.26 26.47
N PRO A 469 29.95 14.52 27.76
CA PRO A 469 30.98 14.83 28.74
C PRO A 469 31.95 13.65 28.92
N PRO A 470 33.17 13.89 29.45
CA PRO A 470 34.07 12.83 29.90
C PRO A 470 33.33 11.90 30.87
N ASN A 471 33.58 10.59 30.83
CA ASN A 471 33.20 9.75 31.96
C ASN A 471 33.98 10.20 33.23
N ALA A 472 33.44 9.97 34.41
CA ALA A 472 34.06 10.29 35.69
C ALA A 472 35.31 9.44 36.01
N ASN A 473 35.62 8.43 35.19
CA ASN A 473 36.91 7.74 35.29
C ASN A 473 38.01 8.71 34.84
N ALA A 474 38.95 8.99 35.75
CA ALA A 474 39.99 9.98 35.53
C ALA A 474 40.76 9.71 34.22
N GLY A 475 40.66 10.65 33.26
CA GLY A 475 41.44 10.66 32.03
C GLY A 475 40.67 10.40 30.73
N SER A 476 39.36 10.15 30.77
CA SER A 476 38.57 10.13 29.53
C SER A 476 38.41 11.56 28.97
N LEU A 477 38.30 11.65 27.65
CA LEU A 477 38.00 12.90 26.95
C LEU A 477 36.50 12.98 26.66
N PRO A 478 35.96 14.20 26.44
CA PRO A 478 34.64 14.35 25.84
C PRO A 478 34.55 13.60 24.50
N ILE A 479 33.38 13.07 24.17
CA ILE A 479 33.11 12.45 22.86
C ILE A 479 32.45 13.52 22.00
N VAL A 480 33.17 14.02 21.00
CA VAL A 480 32.66 15.07 20.09
C VAL A 480 31.79 14.42 19.01
N PHE A 481 30.54 14.86 18.89
CA PHE A 481 29.61 14.39 17.88
C PHE A 481 29.87 15.05 16.52
N ALA A 482 29.46 14.38 15.44
CA ALA A 482 29.63 14.91 14.08
C ALA A 482 28.69 16.10 13.80
N SER A 483 27.50 16.08 14.41
CA SER A 483 26.44 17.08 14.40
C SER A 483 26.16 17.55 15.83
N THR A 484 25.34 18.60 15.95
CA THR A 484 24.71 18.93 17.22
C THR A 484 23.57 17.95 17.46
N VAL A 485 23.50 17.39 18.66
CA VAL A 485 22.50 16.38 19.04
C VAL A 485 21.68 16.89 20.22
N PHE A 486 20.52 16.30 20.49
CA PHE A 486 19.70 16.68 21.63
C PHE A 486 19.62 15.56 22.65
N GLY A 487 19.81 15.89 23.92
CA GLY A 487 19.85 14.86 24.94
C GLY A 487 20.07 15.46 26.30
N THR A 488 20.44 14.61 27.25
CA THR A 488 20.82 14.97 28.60
C THR A 488 22.14 14.29 28.98
N ASP A 489 22.95 14.94 29.80
CA ASP A 489 24.30 14.49 30.17
C ASP A 489 24.40 13.74 31.51
N GLY A 490 23.26 13.43 32.16
CA GLY A 490 23.23 12.91 33.54
C GLY A 490 23.10 14.01 34.59
N ASN A 491 22.75 15.25 34.19
CA ASN A 491 22.67 16.43 35.05
C ASN A 491 23.97 16.69 35.84
N ARG A 492 25.09 16.64 35.12
CA ARG A 492 26.41 16.83 35.70
C ARG A 492 26.69 18.32 35.95
N VAL A 493 26.88 18.66 37.22
CA VAL A 493 27.13 20.05 37.61
C VAL A 493 28.53 20.49 37.17
N ALA A 494 28.61 21.35 36.16
CA ALA A 494 29.83 22.07 35.81
C ALA A 494 30.27 23.02 36.96
N PRO A 495 31.58 23.19 37.23
CA PRO A 495 32.71 22.64 36.50
C PRO A 495 32.93 21.15 36.82
N TYR A 496 33.27 20.36 35.78
CA TYR A 496 33.74 18.98 35.89
C TYR A 496 35.12 18.96 36.58
N ASP A 497 35.17 19.35 37.85
CA ASP A 497 36.39 19.36 38.63
C ASP A 497 36.67 17.92 39.07
N VAL A 498 37.39 17.21 38.20
CA VAL A 498 37.89 15.83 38.39
C VAL A 498 38.71 15.69 39.69
N LEU A 499 39.04 16.79 40.37
CA LEU A 499 39.90 16.82 41.56
C LEU A 499 39.16 17.08 42.87
N VAL A 500 37.86 17.42 42.90
CA VAL A 500 37.22 17.93 44.14
C VAL A 500 36.19 17.02 44.82
N ALA A 501 35.58 16.01 44.17
CA ALA A 501 34.82 14.99 44.91
C ALA A 501 34.53 13.73 44.07
N PRO A 502 34.98 12.52 44.48
CA PRO A 502 34.72 11.27 43.76
C PRO A 502 33.28 10.71 43.92
N PHE A 503 32.32 11.50 44.41
CA PHE A 503 30.94 11.06 44.70
C PHE A 503 29.94 12.20 44.49
N ASN A 504 30.04 12.90 43.36
CA ASN A 504 28.99 13.83 42.97
C ASN A 504 27.79 12.99 42.54
N ARG A 505 26.71 13.16 43.29
CA ARG A 505 25.44 12.46 43.13
C ARG A 505 24.89 12.69 41.72
N GLN A 506 24.92 11.68 40.86
CA GLN A 506 24.36 11.73 39.51
C GLN A 506 22.91 11.27 39.56
N VAL A 507 22.08 12.00 40.32
CA VAL A 507 20.64 11.75 40.32
C VAL A 507 20.01 12.71 39.34
N GLU A 508 19.48 12.14 38.27
CA GLU A 508 18.69 12.81 37.28
C GLU A 508 17.26 12.27 37.32
N ALA A 509 16.31 13.19 37.24
CA ALA A 509 14.94 12.90 36.92
C ALA A 509 14.47 14.05 36.03
N SER A 510 14.63 13.88 34.73
CA SER A 510 14.35 14.89 33.73
C SER A 510 13.49 14.33 32.61
N GLN A 511 12.75 15.22 31.97
CA GLN A 511 11.94 14.87 30.82
C GLN A 511 11.95 16.01 29.82
N THR A 512 11.73 15.66 28.56
CA THR A 512 11.50 16.61 27.48
C THR A 512 10.25 16.20 26.72
N THR A 513 9.46 17.20 26.32
CA THR A 513 8.20 17.02 25.62
C THR A 513 8.27 17.77 24.30
N THR A 514 7.89 17.11 23.22
CA THR A 514 7.89 17.69 21.87
C THR A 514 6.80 18.75 21.72
N ALA A 515 6.84 19.50 20.62
CA ALA A 515 5.67 20.24 20.15
C ALA A 515 4.49 19.28 19.86
N ILE A 516 3.28 19.84 19.72
CA ILE A 516 2.11 19.11 19.22
C ILE A 516 2.29 18.87 17.73
N ASP A 517 2.12 17.63 17.27
CA ASP A 517 2.05 17.29 15.85
C ASP A 517 1.19 16.02 15.62
N THR A 518 1.01 15.64 14.36
CA THR A 518 0.40 14.37 13.95
C THR A 518 1.36 13.22 14.25
N ILE A 519 0.85 12.22 14.96
CA ILE A 519 1.63 11.05 15.36
C ILE A 519 1.80 10.13 14.14
N PRO A 520 3.03 9.82 13.69
CA PRO A 520 3.27 8.91 12.58
C PRO A 520 2.97 7.46 12.99
N ALA A 521 2.81 6.54 12.04
CA ALA A 521 2.60 5.11 12.35
C ALA A 521 3.73 4.55 13.23
N SER A 522 4.96 4.87 12.89
CA SER A 522 6.16 4.60 13.69
C SER A 522 6.95 5.89 13.91
N ILE A 523 7.54 6.05 15.10
CA ILE A 523 8.53 7.08 15.38
C ILE A 523 9.90 6.46 15.17
N THR A 524 10.75 7.12 14.39
CA THR A 524 12.13 6.70 14.15
C THR A 524 13.09 7.79 14.63
N PHE A 525 14.23 7.40 15.18
CA PHE A 525 15.30 8.32 15.59
C PHE A 525 16.61 7.57 15.80
N ASP A 526 17.72 8.29 15.77
CA ASP A 526 19.02 7.74 16.17
C ASP A 526 19.24 7.98 17.66
N SER A 527 19.72 6.95 18.36
CA SER A 527 20.01 7.02 19.79
C SER A 527 21.47 6.72 20.09
N TRP A 528 22.05 7.51 20.98
CA TRP A 528 23.38 7.26 21.54
C TRP A 528 23.31 7.38 23.06
N HIS A 529 23.91 6.43 23.77
CA HIS A 529 23.97 6.47 25.23
C HIS A 529 25.21 5.76 25.77
N VAL A 530 25.63 6.20 26.95
CA VAL A 530 26.55 5.48 27.83
C VAL A 530 26.00 5.67 29.24
N ASP A 531 25.36 4.63 29.78
CA ASP A 531 24.74 4.62 31.10
C ASP A 531 24.54 3.17 31.57
N GLU A 532 24.09 2.97 32.80
CA GLU A 532 23.90 1.64 33.37
C GLU A 532 22.69 0.89 32.81
N GLY A 533 21.79 1.59 32.11
CA GLY A 533 20.55 1.07 31.55
C GLY A 533 19.64 0.38 32.58
N ASN A 534 18.68 -0.39 32.07
CA ASN A 534 17.76 -1.22 32.86
C ASN A 534 17.04 -0.43 33.97
N ASN A 535 16.94 -1.02 35.17
CA ASN A 535 16.26 -0.47 36.34
C ASN A 535 17.13 0.52 37.15
N VAL A 536 18.34 0.85 36.66
CA VAL A 536 19.21 1.84 37.30
C VAL A 536 19.08 3.16 36.57
N ASP A 537 19.41 3.17 35.27
CA ASP A 537 19.25 4.35 34.41
C ASP A 537 18.11 4.10 33.44
N THR A 538 16.95 4.61 33.84
CA THR A 538 15.67 4.31 33.23
C THR A 538 15.35 5.34 32.16
N LYS A 539 14.90 4.85 31.00
CA LYS A 539 14.41 5.66 29.89
C LYS A 539 12.98 5.28 29.60
N THR A 540 12.12 6.27 29.38
CA THR A 540 10.75 6.03 28.93
C THR A 540 10.38 6.96 27.78
N ILE A 541 9.62 6.42 26.83
CA ILE A 541 8.99 7.16 25.73
C ILE A 541 7.49 7.05 25.90
N GLN A 542 6.81 8.18 25.93
CA GLN A 542 5.37 8.25 26.14
C GLN A 542 4.71 9.12 25.08
N VAL A 543 3.44 8.86 24.80
CA VAL A 543 2.60 9.64 23.88
C VAL A 543 1.36 10.17 24.57
N SER A 544 0.95 11.38 24.20
CA SER A 544 -0.29 12.01 24.66
C SER A 544 -1.06 12.60 23.49
N VAL A 545 -2.37 12.33 23.43
CA VAL A 545 -3.32 12.89 22.44
C VAL A 545 -4.28 13.91 23.07
N ASP A 546 -4.01 14.33 24.31
CA ASP A 546 -4.82 15.25 25.09
C ASP A 546 -3.98 16.38 25.70
N ASP A 547 -2.99 16.85 24.93
CA ASP A 547 -2.11 17.98 25.28
C ASP A 547 -1.29 17.75 26.56
N GLY A 548 -1.01 16.48 26.87
CA GLY A 548 -0.23 16.06 28.03
C GLY A 548 -1.03 15.85 29.31
N ALA A 549 -2.37 15.83 29.25
CA ALA A 549 -3.20 15.52 30.42
C ALA A 549 -3.10 14.05 30.83
N THR A 550 -3.00 13.13 29.86
CA THR A 550 -2.72 11.71 30.04
C THR A 550 -1.56 11.27 29.15
N TRP A 551 -0.85 10.22 29.58
CA TRP A 551 0.34 9.71 28.91
C TRP A 551 0.25 8.19 28.81
N ASN A 552 0.34 7.69 27.58
CA ASN A 552 0.44 6.27 27.28
C ASN A 552 1.92 5.93 27.07
N VAL A 553 2.39 4.85 27.68
CA VAL A 553 3.78 4.40 27.56
C VAL A 553 3.93 3.66 26.24
N LEU A 554 4.88 4.09 25.42
CA LEU A 554 5.31 3.40 24.20
C LEU A 554 6.53 2.51 24.48
N VAL A 555 7.48 3.03 25.27
CA VAL A 555 8.67 2.29 25.72
C VAL A 555 8.92 2.59 27.20
N ASP A 556 9.21 1.56 27.99
CA ASP A 556 9.68 1.66 29.37
C ASP A 556 10.81 0.67 29.63
N CYS A 557 12.05 1.18 29.73
CA CYS A 557 13.22 0.34 29.98
C CYS A 557 13.24 -0.33 31.37
N ASN A 558 12.31 0.00 32.28
CA ASN A 558 12.10 -0.78 33.51
C ASN A 558 11.33 -2.08 33.28
N ASN A 559 10.62 -2.16 32.16
CA ASN A 559 9.90 -3.35 31.76
C ASN A 559 10.89 -4.31 31.08
N GLY A 560 11.02 -5.53 31.60
CA GLY A 560 11.99 -6.51 31.09
C GLY A 560 11.77 -6.94 29.64
N GLY A 561 10.57 -6.73 29.08
CA GLY A 561 10.30 -6.96 27.65
C GLY A 561 11.00 -5.96 26.74
N ASP A 562 10.97 -4.68 27.10
CA ASP A 562 11.49 -3.58 26.27
C ASP A 562 13.03 -3.55 26.28
N GLN A 563 13.66 -4.07 27.33
CA GLN A 563 15.13 -4.18 27.44
C GLN A 563 15.76 -5.01 26.33
N ALA A 564 15.04 -6.00 25.80
CA ALA A 564 15.51 -6.84 24.70
C ALA A 564 15.26 -6.20 23.33
N LEU A 565 14.25 -5.33 23.22
CA LEU A 565 13.80 -4.74 21.96
C LEU A 565 14.56 -3.46 21.60
N TYR A 566 14.96 -2.66 22.60
CA TYR A 566 15.53 -1.34 22.35
C TYR A 566 16.98 -1.23 22.85
N PRO A 567 17.96 -0.99 21.95
CA PRO A 567 19.37 -0.86 22.32
C PRO A 567 19.65 0.18 23.41
N PHE A 568 18.90 1.28 23.45
CA PHE A 568 19.04 2.33 24.47
C PHE A 568 18.60 1.90 25.88
N CYS A 569 17.87 0.79 26.02
CA CYS A 569 17.53 0.23 27.32
C CYS A 569 18.65 -0.64 27.91
N VAL A 570 19.59 -1.10 27.08
CA VAL A 570 20.67 -2.00 27.51
C VAL A 570 21.82 -1.21 28.13
N SER A 571 22.37 -1.75 29.21
CA SER A 571 23.55 -1.20 29.89
C SER A 571 24.75 -1.03 28.95
N ARG A 572 25.36 0.16 28.96
CA ARG A 572 26.57 0.50 28.21
C ARG A 572 27.53 1.28 29.10
N LEU A 573 28.43 0.55 29.77
CA LEU A 573 29.40 1.12 30.72
C LEU A 573 30.75 1.51 30.10
N ASP A 574 31.02 1.04 28.88
CA ASP A 574 32.28 1.25 28.17
C ASP A 574 32.27 2.50 27.29
N GLU A 575 33.45 2.94 26.82
CA GLU A 575 33.54 4.04 25.86
C GLU A 575 32.89 3.66 24.53
N ARG A 576 31.83 4.39 24.17
CA ARG A 576 31.14 4.31 22.88
C ARG A 576 31.72 5.38 21.93
N PRO A 577 32.10 5.03 20.68
CA PRO A 577 32.60 6.01 19.74
C PRO A 577 31.47 6.95 19.28
N ALA A 578 31.82 8.15 18.81
CA ALA A 578 30.87 9.22 18.49
C ALA A 578 29.90 8.88 17.34
N ASP A 579 30.27 7.92 16.50
CA ASP A 579 29.55 7.49 15.30
C ASP A 579 28.76 6.20 15.50
N ALA A 580 28.84 5.55 16.66
CA ALA A 580 28.04 4.37 16.96
C ALA A 580 26.64 4.77 17.43
N TRP A 581 25.77 5.21 16.52
CA TRP A 581 24.35 5.47 16.81
C TRP A 581 23.52 4.21 16.60
N ASP A 582 22.51 3.99 17.44
CA ASP A 582 21.51 2.94 17.27
C ASP A 582 20.29 3.54 16.55
N ALA A 583 19.92 3.01 15.39
CA ALA A 583 18.67 3.38 14.73
C ALA A 583 17.49 2.76 15.50
N ILE A 584 16.56 3.59 15.94
CA ILE A 584 15.41 3.18 16.73
C ILE A 584 14.14 3.37 15.91
N SER A 585 13.24 2.38 15.96
CA SER A 585 11.87 2.49 15.48
C SER A 585 10.91 2.06 16.59
N VAL A 586 9.90 2.88 16.88
CA VAL A 586 8.88 2.65 17.90
C VAL A 586 7.51 2.71 17.24
N ASP A 587 6.76 1.60 17.29
CA ASP A 587 5.37 1.57 16.84
C ASP A 587 4.50 2.43 17.77
N THR A 588 3.66 3.28 17.17
CA THR A 588 2.69 4.10 17.90
C THR A 588 1.30 3.46 17.90
N GLY A 589 1.10 2.39 17.15
CA GLY A 589 -0.11 1.59 17.09
C GLY A 589 -1.36 2.44 16.85
N GLY A 590 -2.33 2.31 17.75
CA GLY A 590 -3.62 3.02 17.65
C GLY A 590 -3.53 4.54 17.75
N PHE A 591 -2.37 5.13 18.05
CA PHE A 591 -2.18 6.58 18.09
C PHE A 591 -1.81 7.19 16.74
N ALA A 592 -1.44 6.36 15.75
CA ALA A 592 -1.10 6.81 14.40
C ALA A 592 -2.21 7.69 13.79
N GLY A 593 -1.81 8.82 13.18
CA GLY A 593 -2.71 9.80 12.56
C GLY A 593 -3.42 10.73 13.54
N GLN A 594 -3.30 10.53 14.86
CA GLN A 594 -3.89 11.43 15.86
C GLN A 594 -2.98 12.64 16.12
N ILE A 595 -3.57 13.76 16.54
CA ILE A 595 -2.81 14.94 16.98
C ILE A 595 -2.37 14.76 18.43
N GLY A 596 -1.07 14.84 18.69
CA GLY A 596 -0.51 14.62 20.02
C GLY A 596 0.94 15.08 20.17
N ARG A 597 1.60 14.61 21.22
CA ARG A 597 3.00 14.93 21.54
C ARG A 597 3.70 13.75 22.19
N LEU A 598 5.02 13.73 22.06
CA LEU A 598 5.87 12.73 22.71
C LEU A 598 6.53 13.31 23.95
N ARG A 599 6.84 12.43 24.89
CA ARG A 599 7.71 12.70 26.03
C ARG A 599 8.82 11.67 26.10
N PHE A 600 10.05 12.15 26.19
CA PHE A 600 11.22 11.35 26.53
C PHE A 600 11.59 11.65 27.98
N THR A 601 11.75 10.62 28.79
CA THR A 601 12.15 10.73 30.20
C THR A 601 13.44 9.99 30.42
N TYR A 602 14.36 10.59 31.17
CA TYR A 602 15.58 9.96 31.64
C TYR A 602 15.66 10.10 33.15
N SER A 603 15.85 8.98 33.85
CA SER A 603 16.04 9.00 35.29
C SER A 603 17.11 8.02 35.73
N THR A 604 18.13 8.56 36.41
CA THR A 604 19.20 7.79 37.02
C THR A 604 18.87 7.55 38.50
N GLY A 605 18.85 6.28 38.87
CA GLY A 605 18.37 5.81 40.17
C GLY A 605 19.46 5.71 41.23
N ASP A 606 20.73 5.89 40.84
CA ASP A 606 21.86 5.66 41.72
C ASP A 606 22.77 6.89 41.92
N ASP A 607 23.63 6.79 42.94
CA ASP A 607 24.55 7.84 43.34
C ASP A 607 26.01 7.47 43.00
N CYS A 608 26.26 6.39 42.27
CA CYS A 608 27.60 5.80 42.17
C CYS A 608 28.11 5.73 40.73
N CYS A 609 29.40 5.39 40.61
CA CYS A 609 29.86 4.73 39.40
C CYS A 609 29.79 5.59 38.12
N GLY A 610 30.54 6.70 38.10
CA GLY A 610 30.51 7.67 36.98
C GLY A 610 31.11 7.19 35.65
N SER A 611 30.71 6.03 35.15
CA SER A 611 30.85 5.63 33.75
C SER A 611 29.90 6.40 32.84
N GLU A 612 28.79 6.91 33.35
CA GLU A 612 27.73 7.54 32.56
C GLU A 612 28.24 8.69 31.69
N ARG A 613 27.57 8.93 30.58
CA ARG A 613 27.71 10.14 29.76
C ARG A 613 26.34 10.70 29.34
N GLY A 614 25.25 10.01 29.68
CA GLY A 614 23.89 10.44 29.38
C GLY A 614 23.29 9.76 28.16
N TRP A 615 22.18 10.34 27.68
CA TRP A 615 21.36 9.82 26.58
C TRP A 615 21.06 10.93 25.58
N TYR A 616 21.33 10.65 24.31
CA TYR A 616 21.24 11.60 23.20
C TYR A 616 20.44 11.00 22.04
N LEU A 617 19.78 11.90 21.32
CA LEU A 617 18.86 11.68 20.23
C LEU A 617 19.33 12.50 19.03
N ASP A 618 19.16 11.94 17.83
CA ASP A 618 19.30 12.64 16.56
C ASP A 618 18.27 12.10 15.54
N ASN A 619 18.08 12.77 14.39
CA ASN A 619 17.24 12.28 13.28
C ASN A 619 15.80 11.85 13.67
N LEU A 620 15.16 12.55 14.62
CA LEU A 620 13.81 12.20 15.07
C LEU A 620 12.75 12.47 13.98
N SER A 621 11.96 11.46 13.59
CA SER A 621 10.87 11.56 12.61
C SER A 621 9.53 12.01 13.21
N PHE A 622 9.59 12.81 14.27
CA PHE A 622 8.44 13.38 14.94
C PHE A 622 8.59 14.90 14.99
N ALA A 623 7.54 15.60 14.56
CA ALA A 623 7.49 17.04 14.33
C ALA A 623 8.06 17.49 12.97
N SER A 624 7.19 17.65 11.97
CA SER A 624 7.50 18.46 10.79
C SER A 624 6.24 19.05 10.17
N TYR A 625 5.88 20.27 10.58
CA TYR A 625 5.22 21.20 9.67
C TYR A 625 5.80 22.60 9.80
N CYS A 626 6.25 23.11 8.66
CA CYS A 626 6.59 24.51 8.47
C CYS A 626 5.41 25.37 8.93
N LEU A 627 5.67 26.33 9.82
CA LEU A 627 4.76 27.45 10.01
C LEU A 627 4.80 28.31 8.74
N ASP A 628 4.04 27.92 7.70
CA ASP A 628 3.66 28.84 6.63
C ASP A 628 2.44 29.65 7.09
N PRO A 629 2.57 30.96 7.35
CA PRO A 629 1.46 31.82 7.69
C PRO A 629 0.47 32.09 6.52
N LEU A 630 0.65 31.48 5.34
CA LEU A 630 -0.19 31.68 4.15
C LEU A 630 -1.25 30.59 3.92
N PHE A 631 -1.32 29.53 4.74
CA PHE A 631 -2.44 28.60 4.74
C PHE A 631 -3.23 28.74 6.06
N PRO A 632 -4.45 29.31 6.03
CA PRO A 632 -5.26 29.52 7.23
C PRO A 632 -5.84 28.22 7.82
#